data_AF-A0A2H9PTG9-F1
#
_entry.id   AF-A0A2H9PTG9-F1
#
_cell.length_a   1.000
_cell.length_b   1.000
_cell.length_c   1.000
_cell.angle_alpha   90.00
_cell.angle_beta   90.00
_cell.angle_gamma   90.00
#
_symmetry.space_group_name_H-M   'P 1'
#
loop_
_entity.id
_entity.type
_entity.pdbx_description
1 polymer ?
#
loop_
_entity_poly.entity_id
_entity_poly.type
_entity_poly.pdbx_seq_one_letter_code
_entity_poly.pdbx_strand_id
1 'polypeptide(L)'
;MAEKKWSDYWGKYKSGYKPQSYNKTKIKVDNKSRATTKISPKLPKLSNSNINFSGIIMVLLTIGLIGLGFWQSKSAKMIEVLEINKTDLECQLDNCTDQLQAINSSLITTNFNLDNCNKDLTKKIVDLNACERDKGSINTDYNNCKDDLLQYRRDYENVRDDWNDCKSSLSSKSDSLSTCQSDLNSKQSSYDSLKSNFKTFCDSHCSGTCTWNSGNNKYECVITNTTTTTIV
;
A
#
# COMPACT_ATOMS: atom_id res chain seq x y z
N MET A 1 -15.05 -7.36 -9.56
CA MET A 1 -13.70 -7.91 -9.30
C MET A 1 -13.86 -8.98 -8.23
N ALA A 2 -13.63 -10.25 -8.56
CA ALA A 2 -13.84 -11.35 -7.63
C ALA A 2 -12.60 -11.52 -6.74
N GLU A 3 -12.74 -11.30 -5.44
CA GLU A 3 -11.69 -11.52 -4.44
C GLU A 3 -11.44 -13.02 -4.28
N LYS A 4 -10.24 -13.47 -4.63
CA LYS A 4 -9.83 -14.86 -4.37
C LYS A 4 -9.55 -15.03 -2.88
N LYS A 5 -10.18 -16.05 -2.28
CA LYS A 5 -10.01 -16.39 -0.87
C LYS A 5 -8.61 -16.97 -0.65
N TRP A 6 -8.01 -16.63 0.48
CA TRP A 6 -6.65 -17.04 0.90
C TRP A 6 -6.43 -18.57 0.87
N SER A 7 -7.50 -19.37 0.93
CA SER A 7 -7.46 -20.83 0.82
C SER A 7 -6.90 -21.36 -0.50
N ASP A 8 -7.00 -20.59 -1.59
CA ASP A 8 -6.56 -21.04 -2.91
C ASP A 8 -5.03 -21.10 -3.05
N TYR A 9 -4.29 -20.39 -2.18
CA TYR A 9 -2.83 -20.35 -2.21
C TYR A 9 -2.16 -21.55 -1.55
N TRP A 10 -2.87 -22.30 -0.69
CA TRP A 10 -2.27 -23.38 0.10
C TRP A 10 -2.49 -24.79 -0.47
N GLY A 11 -3.31 -24.93 -1.53
CA GLY A 11 -3.67 -26.23 -2.11
C GLY A 11 -2.54 -27.00 -2.79
N LYS A 12 -1.36 -26.40 -2.98
CA LYS A 12 -0.26 -27.01 -3.77
C LYS A 12 0.88 -27.65 -2.95
N TYR A 13 0.87 -27.57 -1.63
CA TYR A 13 1.99 -28.04 -0.79
C TYR A 13 1.81 -29.45 -0.17
N LYS A 14 0.87 -30.26 -0.65
CA LYS A 14 0.81 -31.69 -0.29
C LYS A 14 1.61 -32.52 -1.30
N SER A 15 2.93 -32.34 -1.36
CA SER A 15 3.81 -33.27 -2.07
C SER A 15 4.41 -34.28 -1.09
N GLY A 16 4.17 -35.56 -1.34
CA GLY A 16 4.48 -36.67 -0.47
C GLY A 16 5.96 -36.82 -0.15
N TYR A 17 6.24 -36.90 1.16
CA TYR A 17 7.46 -37.52 1.65
C TYR A 17 7.11 -38.96 2.03
N LYS A 18 7.52 -39.92 1.20
CA LYS A 18 7.59 -41.33 1.61
C LYS A 18 9.04 -41.58 2.03
N PRO A 19 9.33 -41.95 3.29
CA PRO A 19 10.69 -42.30 3.67
C PRO A 19 11.13 -43.54 2.88
N GLN A 20 12.30 -43.45 2.25
CA GLN A 20 12.93 -44.61 1.61
C GLN A 20 13.30 -45.63 2.68
N SER A 21 12.70 -46.81 2.58
CA SER A 21 13.08 -48.02 3.31
C SER A 21 14.53 -48.36 2.97
N TYR A 22 15.42 -48.26 3.96
CA TYR A 22 16.79 -48.76 3.84
C TYR A 22 16.76 -50.27 3.57
N ASN A 23 17.34 -50.68 2.44
CA ASN A 23 17.50 -52.10 2.12
C ASN A 23 18.63 -52.67 2.98
N LYS A 24 18.26 -53.40 4.03
CA LYS A 24 19.18 -54.23 4.80
C LYS A 24 19.52 -55.45 3.96
N THR A 25 20.60 -55.39 3.16
CA THR A 25 21.20 -56.57 2.54
C THR A 25 21.67 -57.50 3.65
N LYS A 26 20.84 -58.49 3.97
CA LYS A 26 21.24 -59.65 4.77
C LYS A 26 22.34 -60.38 3.99
N ILE A 27 23.59 -60.18 4.39
CA ILE A 27 24.64 -61.14 4.07
C ILE A 27 24.25 -62.44 4.77
N LYS A 28 23.76 -63.41 4.00
CA LYS A 28 23.64 -64.79 4.45
C LYS A 28 25.06 -65.28 4.74
N VAL A 29 25.40 -65.35 6.02
CA VAL A 29 26.50 -66.21 6.45
C VAL A 29 25.97 -67.63 6.32
N ASP A 30 26.33 -68.28 5.22
CA ASP A 30 26.14 -69.72 5.07
C ASP A 30 26.99 -70.40 6.16
N ASN A 31 26.35 -70.70 7.28
CA ASN A 31 26.85 -71.64 8.26
C ASN A 31 26.82 -73.03 7.63
N LYS A 32 27.78 -73.32 6.75
CA LYS A 32 28.11 -74.69 6.39
C LYS A 32 28.74 -75.32 7.63
N SER A 33 27.90 -75.94 8.45
CA SER A 33 28.34 -76.82 9.52
C SER A 33 29.30 -77.85 8.92
N ARG A 34 30.58 -77.72 9.28
CA ARG A 34 31.55 -78.77 9.02
C ARG A 34 31.09 -79.98 9.82
N ALA A 35 30.78 -81.08 9.13
CA ALA A 35 30.48 -82.34 9.77
C ALA A 35 31.58 -82.68 10.79
N THR A 36 31.23 -82.70 12.07
CA THR A 36 32.08 -83.30 13.10
C THR A 36 31.93 -84.81 12.96
N THR A 37 32.81 -85.41 12.18
CA THR A 37 33.04 -86.85 12.23
C THR A 37 33.42 -87.20 13.67
N LYS A 38 32.60 -88.01 14.36
CA LYS A 38 32.98 -88.63 15.64
C LYS A 38 34.21 -89.51 15.37
N ILE A 39 35.38 -89.00 15.72
CA ILE A 39 36.59 -89.83 15.81
C ILE A 39 36.83 -90.06 17.29
N SER A 40 36.36 -91.22 17.78
CA SER A 40 36.85 -91.77 19.04
C SER A 40 38.32 -92.13 18.84
N PRO A 41 39.28 -91.58 19.62
CA PRO A 41 40.61 -92.15 19.62
C PRO A 41 40.55 -93.43 20.45
N LYS A 42 40.35 -94.57 19.79
CA LYS A 42 40.87 -95.83 20.34
C LYS A 42 42.39 -95.68 20.33
N LEU A 43 42.97 -95.55 21.51
CA LEU A 43 44.41 -95.57 21.71
C LEU A 43 44.94 -96.91 21.17
N PRO A 44 45.79 -96.93 20.12
CA PRO A 44 46.54 -98.12 19.80
C PRO A 44 47.51 -98.39 20.96
N LYS A 45 47.49 -99.63 21.48
CA LYS A 45 48.56 -100.10 22.37
C LYS A 45 49.86 -99.99 21.57
N LEU A 46 50.76 -99.12 22.02
CA LEU A 46 52.13 -99.04 21.56
C LEU A 46 52.85 -100.32 21.99
N SER A 47 52.71 -101.35 21.15
CA SER A 47 53.62 -102.47 21.11
C SER A 47 55.01 -101.92 20.81
N ASN A 48 55.95 -102.32 21.65
CA ASN A 48 57.33 -101.88 21.68
C ASN A 48 57.97 -102.10 20.30
N SER A 49 58.08 -101.03 19.54
CA SER A 49 58.86 -100.96 18.31
C SER A 49 59.98 -99.98 18.56
N ASN A 50 61.10 -100.16 17.85
CA ASN A 50 62.17 -99.17 17.76
C ASN A 50 61.59 -97.89 17.15
N ILE A 51 60.95 -97.09 17.97
CA ILE A 51 60.32 -95.84 17.58
C ILE A 51 61.45 -94.84 17.46
N ASN A 52 61.76 -94.43 16.23
CA ASN A 52 62.63 -93.30 15.96
C ASN A 52 61.99 -92.05 16.54
N PHE A 53 62.28 -91.78 17.81
CA PHE A 53 61.77 -90.64 18.59
C PHE A 53 62.05 -89.32 17.86
N SER A 54 63.17 -89.27 17.12
CA SER A 54 63.52 -88.20 16.18
C SER A 54 62.46 -87.97 15.08
N GLY A 55 61.93 -89.03 14.48
CA GLY A 55 60.87 -88.95 13.46
C GLY A 55 59.52 -88.51 14.04
N ILE A 56 59.18 -88.94 15.25
CA ILE A 56 57.96 -88.49 15.95
C ILE A 56 58.05 -87.02 16.33
N ILE A 57 59.20 -86.56 16.84
CA ILE A 57 59.44 -85.15 17.13
C ILE A 57 59.31 -84.31 15.85
N MET A 58 59.81 -84.79 14.72
CA MET A 58 59.67 -84.13 13.41
C MET A 58 58.21 -84.01 12.96
N VAL A 59 57.41 -85.06 13.16
CA VAL A 59 55.97 -85.06 12.85
C VAL A 59 55.20 -84.10 13.78
N LEU A 60 55.54 -84.05 15.07
CA LEU A 60 54.92 -83.11 16.00
C LEU A 60 55.32 -81.65 15.73
N LEU A 61 56.58 -81.41 15.37
CA LEU A 61 57.07 -80.08 14.97
C LEU A 61 56.38 -79.60 13.70
N THR A 62 56.24 -80.48 12.70
CA THR A 62 55.56 -80.14 11.44
C THR A 62 54.07 -79.88 11.65
N ILE A 63 53.37 -80.68 12.47
CA ILE A 63 51.97 -80.41 12.84
C ILE A 63 51.84 -79.12 13.65
N GLY A 64 52.78 -78.84 14.56
CA GLY A 64 52.83 -77.60 15.34
C GLY A 64 53.00 -76.36 14.45
N LEU A 65 53.87 -76.42 13.45
CA LEU A 65 54.07 -75.35 12.45
C LEU A 65 52.81 -75.13 11.59
N ILE A 66 52.16 -76.20 11.15
CA ILE A 66 50.89 -76.12 10.39
C ILE A 66 49.78 -75.52 11.25
N GLY A 67 49.69 -75.92 12.52
CA GLY A 67 48.72 -75.39 13.49
C GLY A 67 48.93 -73.90 13.77
N LEU A 68 50.18 -73.48 13.98
CA LEU A 68 50.56 -72.07 14.11
C LEU A 68 50.18 -71.28 12.85
N GLY A 69 50.48 -71.80 11.65
CA GLY A 69 50.11 -71.15 10.39
C GLY A 69 48.60 -70.97 10.19
N PHE A 70 47.79 -71.96 10.57
CA PHE A 70 46.33 -71.86 10.51
C PHE A 70 45.77 -70.84 11.52
N TRP A 71 46.34 -70.81 12.73
CA TRP A 71 45.98 -69.81 13.74
C TRP A 71 46.33 -68.40 13.28
N GLN A 72 47.54 -68.22 12.72
CA GLN A 72 48.02 -66.98 12.11
C GLN A 72 47.13 -66.51 10.95
N SER A 73 46.68 -67.43 10.09
CA SER A 73 45.75 -67.12 8.99
C SER A 73 44.36 -66.69 9.48
N LYS A 74 43.83 -67.34 10.53
CA LYS A 74 42.52 -66.98 11.10
C LYS A 74 42.57 -65.65 11.86
N SER A 75 43.65 -65.38 12.59
CA SER A 75 43.85 -64.11 13.28
C SER A 75 44.02 -62.95 12.28
N ALA A 76 44.74 -63.15 11.18
CA ALA A 76 44.91 -62.12 10.14
C ALA A 76 43.57 -61.68 9.52
N LYS A 77 42.68 -62.63 9.19
CA LYS A 77 41.35 -62.30 8.64
C LYS A 77 40.46 -61.54 9.62
N MET A 78 40.56 -61.84 10.92
CA MET A 78 39.78 -61.11 11.93
C MET A 78 40.33 -59.69 12.16
N ILE A 79 41.64 -59.50 12.05
CA ILE A 79 42.28 -58.18 12.11
C ILE A 79 41.85 -57.32 10.92
N GLU A 80 41.87 -57.86 9.70
CA GLU A 80 41.47 -57.14 8.48
C GLU A 80 39.99 -56.69 8.53
N VAL A 81 39.08 -57.58 8.94
CA VAL A 81 37.65 -57.22 9.11
C VAL A 81 37.46 -56.14 10.18
N LEU A 82 38.25 -56.17 11.26
CA LEU A 82 38.19 -55.13 12.29
C LEU A 82 38.64 -53.77 11.77
N GLU A 83 39.70 -53.74 10.97
CA GLU A 83 40.26 -52.52 10.39
C GLU A 83 39.33 -51.91 9.33
N ILE A 84 38.71 -52.75 8.49
CA ILE A 84 37.66 -52.32 7.56
C ILE A 84 36.47 -51.74 8.31
N ASN A 85 35.97 -52.43 9.34
CA ASN A 85 34.84 -51.93 10.12
C ASN A 85 35.19 -50.62 10.83
N LYS A 86 36.39 -50.50 11.37
CA LYS A 86 36.87 -49.24 11.97
C LYS A 86 36.83 -48.10 10.96
N THR A 87 37.40 -48.32 9.77
CA THR A 87 37.43 -47.32 8.70
C THR A 87 36.01 -46.93 8.25
N ASP A 88 35.10 -47.90 8.15
CA ASP A 88 33.69 -47.65 7.80
C ASP A 88 32.98 -46.81 8.86
N LEU A 89 33.18 -47.12 10.14
CA LEU A 89 32.65 -46.33 11.26
C LEU A 89 33.20 -44.90 11.28
N GLU A 90 34.49 -44.71 10.99
CA GLU A 90 35.12 -43.39 10.86
C GLU A 90 34.49 -42.61 9.69
N CYS A 91 34.36 -43.21 8.51
CA CYS A 91 33.67 -42.60 7.37
C CYS A 91 32.20 -42.22 7.68
N GLN A 92 31.47 -43.07 8.41
CA GLN A 92 30.09 -42.77 8.81
C GLN A 92 30.02 -41.59 9.79
N LEU A 93 30.98 -41.50 10.72
CA LEU A 93 31.07 -40.41 11.68
C LEU A 93 31.40 -39.08 11.00
N ASP A 94 32.30 -39.09 10.02
CA ASP A 94 32.64 -37.91 9.22
C ASP A 94 31.42 -37.43 8.42
N ASN A 95 30.73 -38.34 7.73
CA ASN A 95 29.51 -38.00 7.00
C ASN A 95 28.40 -37.44 7.93
N CYS A 96 28.26 -38.00 9.15
CA CYS A 96 27.34 -37.47 10.15
C CYS A 96 27.73 -36.04 10.59
N THR A 97 29.02 -35.79 10.76
CA THR A 97 29.57 -34.48 11.13
C THR A 97 29.30 -33.44 10.04
N ASP A 98 29.54 -33.79 8.78
CA ASP A 98 29.26 -32.93 7.62
C ASP A 98 27.76 -32.61 7.49
N GLN A 99 26.90 -33.61 7.68
CA GLN A 99 25.45 -33.42 7.69
C GLN A 99 25.01 -32.48 8.82
N LEU A 100 25.58 -32.63 10.02
CA LEU A 100 25.28 -31.76 11.15
C LEU A 100 25.70 -30.32 10.88
N GLN A 101 26.86 -30.11 10.25
CA GLN A 101 27.33 -28.78 9.87
C GLN A 101 26.44 -28.14 8.79
N ALA A 102 25.99 -28.92 7.80
CA ALA A 102 25.07 -28.47 6.76
C ALA A 102 23.69 -28.09 7.33
N ILE A 103 23.16 -28.89 8.26
CA ILE A 103 21.91 -28.60 8.98
C ILE A 103 22.07 -27.32 9.80
N ASN A 104 23.17 -27.16 10.53
CA ASN A 104 23.41 -25.97 11.34
C ASN A 104 23.47 -24.70 10.47
N SER A 105 24.13 -24.77 9.31
CA SER A 105 24.19 -23.65 8.36
C SER A 105 22.81 -23.30 7.77
N SER A 106 22.00 -24.32 7.48
CA SER A 106 20.63 -24.14 7.00
C SER A 106 19.72 -23.53 8.06
N LEU A 107 19.91 -23.91 9.34
CA LEU A 107 19.18 -23.36 10.47
C LEU A 107 19.51 -21.87 10.67
N ILE A 108 20.79 -21.50 10.62
CA ILE A 108 21.23 -20.09 10.70
C ILE A 108 20.59 -19.27 9.57
N THR A 109 20.63 -19.78 8.34
CA THR A 109 20.01 -19.12 7.18
C THR A 109 18.51 -18.95 7.35
N THR A 110 17.82 -19.98 7.84
CA THR A 110 16.38 -19.95 8.08
C THR A 110 16.00 -18.93 9.14
N ASN A 111 16.75 -18.87 10.25
CA ASN A 111 16.54 -17.88 11.30
C ASN A 111 16.75 -16.45 10.77
N PHE A 112 17.79 -16.22 9.97
CA PHE A 112 18.02 -14.92 9.35
C PHE A 112 16.86 -14.49 8.42
N ASN A 113 16.35 -15.43 7.61
CA ASN A 113 15.21 -15.17 6.74
C ASN A 113 13.93 -14.88 7.54
N LEU A 114 13.71 -15.60 8.64
CA LEU A 114 12.57 -15.37 9.55
C LEU A 114 12.64 -13.97 10.16
N ASP A 115 13.81 -13.54 10.64
CA ASP A 115 14.02 -12.20 11.18
C ASP A 115 13.74 -11.11 10.14
N ASN A 116 14.18 -11.30 8.90
CA ASN A 116 13.89 -10.36 7.81
C ASN A 116 12.41 -10.32 7.46
N CYS A 117 11.74 -11.47 7.45
CA CYS A 117 10.29 -11.54 7.25
C CYS A 117 9.53 -10.79 8.36
N ASN A 118 9.94 -10.96 9.61
CA ASN A 118 9.34 -10.25 10.75
C ASN A 118 9.53 -8.73 10.65
N LYS A 119 10.71 -8.27 10.21
CA LYS A 119 10.97 -6.84 9.94
C LYS A 119 10.09 -6.31 8.81
N ASP A 120 9.97 -7.04 7.69
CA ASP A 120 9.09 -6.64 6.58
C ASP A 120 7.62 -6.58 7.01
N LEU A 121 7.15 -7.56 7.79
CA LEU A 121 5.79 -7.58 8.31
C LEU A 121 5.53 -6.39 9.22
N THR A 122 6.46 -6.07 10.11
CA THR A 122 6.35 -4.91 11.00
C THR A 122 6.28 -3.61 10.20
N LYS A 123 7.11 -3.47 9.16
CA LYS A 123 7.07 -2.32 8.26
C LYS A 123 5.71 -2.20 7.56
N LYS A 124 5.18 -3.30 7.02
CA LYS A 124 3.87 -3.33 6.36
C LYS A 124 2.73 -2.96 7.29
N ILE A 125 2.80 -3.33 8.56
CA ILE A 125 1.81 -2.91 9.57
C ILE A 125 1.86 -1.40 9.77
N VAL A 126 3.06 -0.81 9.86
CA VAL A 126 3.23 0.65 9.98
C VAL A 126 2.69 1.37 8.76
N ASP A 127 3.02 0.89 7.55
CA ASP A 127 2.56 1.47 6.28
C ASP A 127 1.03 1.37 6.15
N LEU A 128 0.43 0.24 6.55
CA LEU A 128 -1.02 0.05 6.56
C LEU A 128 -1.72 1.04 7.50
N ASN A 129 -1.21 1.18 8.73
CA ASN A 129 -1.76 2.14 9.70
C ASN A 129 -1.65 3.59 9.20
N ALA A 130 -0.59 3.93 8.47
CA ALA A 130 -0.46 5.24 7.83
C ALA A 130 -1.53 5.44 6.74
N CYS A 131 -1.71 4.45 5.87
CA CYS A 131 -2.74 4.47 4.83
C CYS A 131 -4.17 4.61 5.41
N GLU A 132 -4.46 3.95 6.53
CA GLU A 132 -5.76 4.08 7.21
C GLU A 132 -5.98 5.50 7.75
N ARG A 133 -4.95 6.14 8.33
CA ARG A 133 -5.03 7.54 8.76
C ARG A 133 -5.24 8.49 7.58
N ASP A 134 -4.49 8.30 6.50
CA ASP A 134 -4.61 9.12 5.30
C ASP A 134 -6.01 9.01 4.69
N LYS A 135 -6.55 7.79 4.61
CA LYS A 135 -7.95 7.55 4.20
C LYS A 135 -8.94 8.30 5.09
N GLY A 136 -8.71 8.29 6.41
CA GLY A 136 -9.52 9.05 7.36
C GLY A 136 -9.48 10.56 7.10
N SER A 137 -8.29 11.12 6.86
CA SER A 137 -8.09 12.54 6.52
C SER A 137 -8.82 12.90 5.23
N ILE A 138 -8.61 12.12 4.16
CA ILE A 138 -9.25 12.34 2.85
C ILE A 138 -10.78 12.34 2.99
N ASN A 139 -11.34 11.46 3.81
CA ASN A 139 -12.78 11.41 4.03
C ASN A 139 -13.31 12.66 4.74
N THR A 140 -12.56 13.18 5.72
CA THR A 140 -12.89 14.46 6.38
C THR A 140 -12.84 15.61 5.39
N ASP A 141 -11.76 15.73 4.61
CA ASP A 141 -11.59 16.79 3.62
C ASP A 141 -12.68 16.75 2.54
N TYR A 142 -13.06 15.55 2.10
CA TYR A 142 -14.16 15.35 1.16
C TYR A 142 -15.49 15.89 1.71
N ASN A 143 -15.81 15.59 2.98
CA ASN A 143 -17.06 16.07 3.59
C ASN A 143 -17.05 17.59 3.76
N ASN A 144 -15.93 18.17 4.18
CA ASN A 144 -15.79 19.63 4.29
C ASN A 144 -15.98 20.30 2.92
N CYS A 145 -15.31 19.81 1.89
CA CYS A 145 -15.45 20.34 0.53
C CYS A 145 -16.89 20.23 -0.01
N LYS A 146 -17.57 19.13 0.31
CA LYS A 146 -18.98 18.94 -0.02
C LYS A 146 -19.84 19.99 0.67
N ASP A 147 -19.65 20.25 1.95
CA ASP A 147 -20.42 21.23 2.72
C ASP A 147 -20.15 22.66 2.24
N ASP A 148 -18.89 23.00 1.96
CA ASP A 148 -18.50 24.28 1.36
C ASP A 148 -19.21 24.49 0.01
N LEU A 149 -19.26 23.47 -0.85
CA LEU A 149 -19.96 23.56 -2.14
C LEU A 149 -21.46 23.82 -1.97
N LEU A 150 -22.10 23.21 -0.96
CA LEU A 150 -23.50 23.48 -0.64
C LEU A 150 -23.69 24.92 -0.16
N GLN A 151 -22.74 25.45 0.63
CA GLN A 151 -22.77 26.82 1.10
C GLN A 151 -22.61 27.82 -0.05
N TYR A 152 -21.61 27.63 -0.92
CA TYR A 152 -21.41 28.50 -2.08
C TYR A 152 -22.61 28.52 -3.01
N ARG A 153 -23.32 27.40 -3.17
CA ARG A 153 -24.57 27.39 -3.95
C ARG A 153 -25.63 28.30 -3.34
N ARG A 154 -25.85 28.24 -2.02
CA ARG A 154 -26.79 29.11 -1.32
C ARG A 154 -26.40 30.59 -1.42
N ASP A 155 -25.12 30.88 -1.24
CA ASP A 155 -24.62 32.25 -1.33
C ASP A 155 -24.80 32.81 -2.75
N TYR A 156 -24.56 31.99 -3.77
CA TYR A 156 -24.82 32.37 -5.16
C TYR A 156 -26.30 32.64 -5.45
N GLU A 157 -27.20 31.81 -4.92
CA GLU A 157 -28.65 32.01 -5.05
C GLU A 157 -29.08 33.33 -4.38
N ASN A 158 -28.59 33.62 -3.17
CA ASN A 158 -28.88 34.87 -2.48
C ASN A 158 -28.39 36.10 -3.27
N VAL A 159 -27.14 36.07 -3.77
CA VAL A 159 -26.58 37.18 -4.57
C VAL A 159 -27.36 37.38 -5.87
N ARG A 160 -27.86 36.29 -6.48
CA ARG A 160 -28.71 36.37 -7.67
C ARG A 160 -30.04 37.06 -7.35
N ASP A 161 -30.65 36.75 -6.22
CA ASP A 161 -31.92 37.37 -5.81
C ASP A 161 -31.72 38.86 -5.49
N ASP A 162 -30.69 39.21 -4.72
CA ASP A 162 -30.31 40.60 -4.43
C ASP A 162 -30.07 41.40 -5.73
N TRP A 163 -29.42 40.79 -6.73
CA TRP A 163 -29.21 41.41 -8.02
C TRP A 163 -30.52 41.70 -8.77
N ASN A 164 -31.47 40.77 -8.74
CA ASN A 164 -32.78 40.94 -9.37
C ASN A 164 -33.59 42.05 -8.68
N ASP A 165 -33.51 42.14 -7.35
CA ASP A 165 -34.17 43.18 -6.56
C ASP A 165 -33.56 44.57 -6.85
N CYS A 166 -32.23 44.65 -6.93
CA CYS A 166 -31.52 45.87 -7.30
C CYS A 166 -31.90 46.32 -8.72
N LYS A 167 -31.94 45.39 -9.67
CA LYS A 167 -32.34 45.66 -11.06
C LYS A 167 -33.78 46.19 -11.13
N SER A 168 -34.70 45.58 -10.40
CA SER A 168 -36.10 46.01 -10.35
C SER A 168 -36.24 47.40 -9.72
N SER A 169 -35.51 47.64 -8.63
CA SER A 169 -35.47 48.94 -7.96
C SER A 169 -34.92 50.04 -8.86
N LEU A 170 -33.88 49.75 -9.65
CA LEU A 170 -33.29 50.69 -10.61
C LEU A 170 -34.30 51.04 -11.72
N SER A 171 -35.03 50.06 -12.24
CA SER A 171 -36.09 50.30 -13.23
C SER A 171 -37.17 51.23 -12.67
N SER A 172 -37.67 50.95 -11.46
CA SER A 172 -38.69 51.78 -10.82
C SER A 172 -38.23 53.23 -10.60
N LYS A 173 -36.95 53.43 -10.22
CA LYS A 173 -36.37 54.78 -10.09
C LYS A 173 -36.25 55.48 -11.44
N SER A 174 -35.90 54.76 -12.50
CA SER A 174 -35.87 55.30 -13.87
C SER A 174 -37.24 55.79 -14.31
N ASP A 175 -38.30 55.00 -14.07
CA ASP A 175 -39.68 55.37 -14.41
C ASP A 175 -40.15 56.59 -13.60
N SER A 176 -39.81 56.63 -12.32
CA SER A 176 -40.10 57.77 -11.44
C SER A 176 -39.40 59.06 -11.92
N LEU A 177 -38.15 58.96 -12.36
CA LEU A 177 -37.40 60.08 -12.92
C LEU A 177 -38.03 60.61 -14.22
N SER A 178 -38.43 59.69 -15.11
CA SER A 178 -39.14 60.04 -16.36
C SER A 178 -40.47 60.77 -16.09
N THR A 179 -41.21 60.31 -15.09
CA THR A 179 -42.45 60.95 -14.64
C THR A 179 -42.19 62.34 -14.10
N CYS A 180 -41.22 62.50 -13.20
CA CYS A 180 -40.83 63.80 -12.64
C CYS A 180 -40.40 64.79 -13.73
N GLN A 181 -39.68 64.32 -14.74
CA GLN A 181 -39.25 65.15 -15.86
C GLN A 181 -40.43 65.60 -16.74
N SER A 182 -41.40 64.71 -16.95
CA SER A 182 -42.64 65.05 -17.65
C SER A 182 -43.47 66.09 -16.88
N ASP A 183 -43.59 65.93 -15.57
CA ASP A 183 -44.27 66.89 -14.69
C ASP A 183 -43.58 68.25 -14.70
N LEU A 184 -42.25 68.28 -14.63
CA LEU A 184 -41.47 69.51 -14.71
C LEU A 184 -41.72 70.25 -16.03
N ASN A 185 -41.72 69.54 -17.16
CA ASN A 185 -42.01 70.12 -18.47
C ASN A 185 -43.45 70.68 -18.56
N SER A 186 -44.42 69.97 -17.98
CA SER A 186 -45.82 70.41 -17.89
C SER A 186 -45.96 71.68 -17.04
N LYS A 187 -45.29 71.74 -15.89
CA LYS A 187 -45.25 72.93 -15.03
C LYS A 187 -44.57 74.11 -15.70
N GLN A 188 -43.49 73.87 -16.44
CA GLN A 188 -42.82 74.92 -17.23
C GLN A 188 -43.76 75.48 -18.30
N SER A 189 -44.45 74.62 -19.05
CA SER A 189 -45.42 75.04 -20.07
C SER A 189 -46.58 75.85 -19.46
N SER A 190 -47.06 75.43 -18.28
CA SER A 190 -48.10 76.15 -17.54
C SER A 190 -47.61 77.53 -17.05
N TYR A 191 -46.36 77.60 -16.56
CA TYR A 191 -45.73 78.86 -16.15
C TYR A 191 -45.57 79.81 -17.33
N ASP A 192 -45.09 79.33 -18.48
CA ASP A 192 -44.94 80.14 -19.69
C ASP A 192 -46.29 80.64 -20.22
N SER A 193 -47.33 79.81 -20.15
CA SER A 193 -48.70 80.20 -20.51
C SER A 193 -49.25 81.28 -19.57
N LEU A 194 -49.06 81.13 -18.25
CA LEU A 194 -49.45 82.14 -17.26
C LEU A 194 -48.70 83.45 -17.48
N LYS A 195 -47.40 83.37 -17.74
CA LYS A 195 -46.55 84.51 -18.07
C LYS A 195 -47.02 85.22 -19.35
N SER A 196 -47.48 84.49 -20.37
CA SER A 196 -48.08 85.08 -21.56
C SER A 196 -49.41 85.77 -21.26
N ASN A 197 -50.29 85.14 -20.49
CA ASN A 197 -51.57 85.74 -20.09
C ASN A 197 -51.39 87.05 -19.30
N PHE A 198 -50.42 87.08 -18.36
CA PHE A 198 -50.10 88.31 -17.64
C PHE A 198 -49.53 89.41 -18.54
N LYS A 199 -48.77 89.07 -19.58
CA LYS A 199 -48.33 90.04 -20.58
C LYS A 199 -49.53 90.68 -21.27
N THR A 200 -50.45 89.86 -21.79
CA THR A 200 -51.66 90.32 -22.46
C THR A 200 -52.50 91.22 -21.55
N PHE A 201 -52.67 90.83 -20.28
CA PHE A 201 -53.36 91.66 -19.28
C PHE A 201 -52.64 92.99 -19.03
N CYS A 202 -51.32 92.96 -18.90
CA CYS A 202 -50.53 94.18 -18.74
C CYS A 202 -50.71 95.10 -19.96
N ASP A 203 -50.58 94.57 -21.17
CA ASP A 203 -50.74 95.33 -22.41
C ASP A 203 -52.13 95.96 -22.54
N SER A 204 -53.20 95.28 -22.08
CA SER A 204 -54.56 95.81 -22.14
C SER A 204 -54.88 96.87 -21.08
N HIS A 205 -54.11 96.94 -20.00
CA HIS A 205 -54.35 97.83 -18.85
C HIS A 205 -53.25 98.87 -18.62
N CYS A 206 -52.17 98.85 -19.42
CA CYS A 206 -51.07 99.80 -19.38
C CYS A 206 -51.23 100.82 -20.52
N SER A 207 -51.06 102.11 -20.23
CA SER A 207 -51.04 103.17 -21.26
C SER A 207 -49.70 103.28 -22.01
N GLY A 208 -48.72 102.44 -21.68
CA GLY A 208 -47.38 102.38 -22.26
C GLY A 208 -47.01 100.96 -22.71
N THR A 209 -45.71 100.64 -22.78
CA THR A 209 -45.25 99.30 -23.18
C THR A 209 -44.98 98.42 -21.96
N CYS A 210 -45.53 97.19 -21.96
CA CYS A 210 -45.21 96.22 -20.92
C CYS A 210 -43.97 95.41 -21.29
N THR A 211 -43.00 95.34 -20.38
CA THR A 211 -41.77 94.54 -20.53
C THR A 211 -41.58 93.60 -19.35
N TRP A 212 -41.03 92.41 -19.59
CA TRP A 212 -40.74 91.45 -18.53
C TRP A 212 -39.44 91.82 -17.83
N ASN A 213 -39.49 92.04 -16.51
CA ASN A 213 -38.31 92.20 -15.68
C ASN A 213 -37.95 90.86 -15.03
N SER A 214 -36.83 90.26 -15.45
CA SER A 214 -36.33 89.00 -14.92
C SER A 214 -35.75 89.09 -13.51
N GLY A 215 -35.41 90.28 -13.02
CA GLY A 215 -34.86 90.49 -11.68
C GLY A 215 -35.89 90.33 -10.56
N ASN A 216 -37.17 90.62 -10.84
CA ASN A 216 -38.27 90.52 -9.88
C ASN A 216 -39.43 89.61 -10.35
N ASN A 217 -39.29 89.00 -11.53
CA ASN A 217 -40.28 88.12 -12.17
C ASN A 217 -41.66 88.75 -12.36
N LYS A 218 -41.71 89.99 -12.85
CA LYS A 218 -42.96 90.73 -13.09
C LYS A 218 -42.94 91.47 -14.43
N TYR A 219 -44.14 91.77 -14.94
CA TYR A 219 -44.29 92.73 -16.04
C TYR A 219 -44.37 94.15 -15.48
N GLU A 220 -43.61 95.06 -16.09
CA GLU A 220 -43.56 96.47 -15.74
C GLU A 220 -44.13 97.31 -16.89
N CYS A 221 -45.04 98.21 -16.56
CA CYS A 221 -45.66 99.16 -17.48
C CYS A 221 -44.79 100.42 -17.59
N VAL A 222 -44.13 100.61 -18.73
CA VAL A 222 -43.26 101.77 -18.98
C VAL A 222 -44.04 102.81 -19.77
N ILE A 223 -44.41 103.91 -19.12
CA ILE A 223 -45.09 105.04 -19.77
C ILE A 223 -44.02 106.04 -20.20
N THR A 224 -43.79 106.14 -21.51
CA THR A 224 -42.94 107.22 -22.06
C THR A 224 -43.76 108.50 -22.13
N ASN A 225 -43.58 109.41 -21.16
CA ASN A 225 -44.14 110.75 -21.25
C ASN A 225 -43.42 111.55 -22.34
N THR A 226 -43.94 111.54 -23.56
CA THR A 226 -43.57 112.53 -24.59
C THR A 226 -44.34 113.82 -24.32
N THR A 227 -43.88 114.62 -23.35
CA THR A 227 -44.25 116.04 -23.29
C THR A 227 -43.38 116.78 -24.32
N THR A 228 -43.79 116.74 -25.59
CA THR A 228 -43.25 117.67 -26.60
C THR A 228 -44.01 118.98 -26.47
N THR A 229 -43.61 119.79 -25.49
CA THR A 229 -43.83 121.24 -25.52
C THR A 229 -42.88 121.84 -26.55
N THR A 230 -43.39 122.83 -27.28
CA THR A 230 -42.71 123.80 -28.18
C THR A 230 -42.88 123.50 -29.66
N ILE A 231 -43.76 124.27 -30.35
CA ILE A 231 -43.34 125.33 -31.29
C ILE A 231 -44.37 126.49 -31.19
N VAL A 232 -43.86 127.63 -30.71
CA VAL A 232 -44.32 129.05 -30.73
C VAL A 232 -45.80 129.36 -30.54
#